data_AF-A0AAV5RQC4-F1
#
_entry.id   AF-A0AAV5RQC4-F1
#
_cell.length_a   1.000
_cell.length_b   1.000
_cell.length_c   1.000
_cell.angle_alpha   90.00
_cell.angle_beta   90.00
_cell.angle_gamma   90.00
#
_symmetry.space_group_name_H-M   'P 1'
#
loop_
_entity.id
_entity.type
_entity.pdbx_description
1 polymer ?
#
loop_
_entity_poly.entity_id
_entity_poly.type
_entity_poly.pdbx_seq_one_letter_code
_entity_poly.pdbx_strand_id
1 'polypeptide(L)'
;MLRTVFGASSVVARGVYPTLKGHTVLKQAFLRCISSKSIEEPVFETAEEKSVYKKLQEALNPSHLSVHDISGGCGSMYNIVVKSKSFNELTTIKQHKLVNSILKDEIGRWHGLQLSTKKDK
;
A
#
# COMPACT_ATOMS: atom_id res chain seq x y z
N MET A 1 -34.66 24.04 34.05
CA MET A 1 -34.23 23.53 32.73
C MET A 1 -33.60 24.68 31.97
N LEU A 2 -32.29 24.57 31.70
CA LEU A 2 -31.43 25.18 30.66
C LEU A 2 -30.01 25.06 31.24
N ARG A 3 -29.23 24.02 30.89
CA ARG A 3 -28.30 23.96 29.73
C ARG A 3 -27.36 25.18 29.76
N THR A 4 -26.04 25.07 29.81
CA THR A 4 -25.11 23.99 29.46
C THR A 4 -23.73 24.40 29.99
N VAL A 5 -22.99 23.41 30.50
CA VAL A 5 -21.56 23.42 30.84
C VAL A 5 -20.68 23.80 29.64
N PHE A 6 -19.64 24.60 29.84
CA PHE A 6 -18.32 24.38 29.22
C PHE A 6 -17.28 25.19 30.00
N GLY A 7 -16.68 24.52 30.98
CA GLY A 7 -15.42 24.94 31.57
C GLY A 7 -14.27 24.44 30.72
N ALA A 8 -13.27 25.29 30.51
CA ALA A 8 -11.87 24.90 30.41
C ALA A 8 -11.01 26.14 30.67
N SER A 9 -10.58 26.25 31.93
CA SER A 9 -9.37 26.94 32.38
C SER A 9 -8.19 26.63 31.44
N SER A 10 -7.51 27.65 30.92
CA SER A 10 -6.33 28.31 31.50
C SER A 10 -5.01 27.53 31.31
N VAL A 11 -3.96 28.34 31.15
CA VAL A 11 -2.53 28.09 31.40
C VAL A 11 -1.65 27.79 30.18
N VAL A 12 -1.16 28.88 29.60
CA VAL A 12 0.27 29.21 29.35
C VAL A 12 1.20 28.08 28.89
N ALA A 13 1.70 28.21 27.66
CA ALA A 13 3.08 27.85 27.36
C ALA A 13 3.71 28.94 26.48
N ARG A 14 4.69 29.62 27.07
CA ARG A 14 5.50 30.68 26.47
C ARG A 14 6.44 30.07 25.43
N GLY A 15 6.17 30.32 24.16
CA GLY A 15 7.15 30.14 23.08
C GLY A 15 7.90 31.44 22.85
N VAL A 16 9.03 31.62 23.54
CA VAL A 16 10.06 32.59 23.15
C VAL A 16 10.83 31.95 22.01
N TYR A 17 10.90 32.59 20.83
CA TYR A 17 12.13 32.78 20.01
C TYR A 17 11.78 33.65 18.77
N PRO A 18 12.16 34.94 18.75
CA PRO A 18 12.71 35.58 17.56
C PRO A 18 14.22 35.74 17.81
N THR A 19 15.12 35.60 16.85
CA THR A 19 15.28 36.51 15.73
C THR A 19 16.46 36.01 14.88
N LEU A 20 16.25 35.77 13.60
CA LEU A 20 17.36 35.66 12.64
C LEU A 20 17.37 36.93 11.80
N LYS A 21 18.38 37.77 12.05
CA LYS A 21 18.69 38.99 11.31
C LYS A 21 19.41 38.67 10.00
N GLY A 22 18.98 39.35 8.91
CA GLY A 22 19.73 39.57 7.66
C GLY A 22 19.78 38.37 6.71
N HIS A 23 19.71 38.49 5.39
CA HIS A 23 19.87 39.64 4.50
C HIS A 23 19.12 39.39 3.17
N THR A 24 18.54 40.46 2.63
CA THR A 24 18.32 40.79 1.21
C THR A 24 18.00 39.69 0.18
N VAL A 25 16.73 39.68 -0.23
CA VAL A 25 16.16 39.60 -1.59
C VAL A 25 16.88 38.71 -2.61
N LEU A 26 16.23 37.63 -3.05
CA LEU A 26 16.13 37.27 -4.47
C LEU A 26 15.03 36.23 -4.71
N LYS A 27 14.02 36.70 -5.46
CA LYS A 27 13.19 36.00 -6.45
C LYS A 27 12.92 34.49 -6.29
N GLN A 28 11.62 34.22 -6.29
CA GLN A 28 10.93 33.19 -7.07
C GLN A 28 10.42 31.96 -6.31
N ALA A 29 9.12 31.75 -6.57
CA ALA A 29 8.35 30.52 -6.50
C ALA A 29 7.94 30.02 -5.10
N PHE A 30 6.62 30.07 -4.90
CA PHE A 30 5.83 29.09 -4.17
C PHE A 30 6.53 27.74 -4.04
N LEU A 31 7.23 27.50 -2.93
CA LEU A 31 7.50 26.15 -2.48
C LEU A 31 6.22 25.65 -1.80
N ARG A 32 5.28 25.22 -2.65
CA ARG A 32 4.19 24.34 -2.28
C ARG A 32 4.88 23.11 -1.69
N CYS A 33 4.86 22.96 -0.37
CA CYS A 33 5.40 21.78 0.30
C CYS A 33 4.83 20.56 -0.43
N ILE A 34 5.71 19.88 -1.17
CA ILE A 34 5.39 18.64 -1.84
C ILE A 34 5.14 17.69 -0.68
N SER A 35 3.85 17.49 -0.37
CA SER A 35 3.37 16.47 0.54
C SER A 35 4.11 15.20 0.14
N SER A 36 4.97 14.73 1.05
CA SER A 36 5.72 13.50 0.92
C SER A 36 4.71 12.39 0.73
N LYS A 37 4.34 12.12 -0.52
CA LYS A 37 3.66 10.88 -0.88
C LYS A 37 4.74 9.84 -0.70
N SER A 38 4.83 9.31 0.52
CA SER A 38 5.60 8.14 0.85
C SER A 38 5.25 7.12 -0.22
N ILE A 39 6.17 6.90 -1.15
CA ILE A 39 6.11 5.72 -1.99
C ILE A 39 6.49 4.64 -1.00
N GLU A 40 5.47 4.05 -0.38
CA GLU A 40 5.65 2.90 0.48
C GLU A 40 6.08 1.78 -0.44
N GLU A 41 7.40 1.58 -0.53
CA GLU A 41 7.93 0.42 -1.22
C GLU A 41 7.31 -0.82 -0.57
N PRO A 42 6.84 -1.79 -1.38
CA PRO A 42 6.27 -3.00 -0.83
C PRO A 42 7.33 -3.68 0.03
N VAL A 43 7.10 -3.71 1.33
CA VAL A 43 7.97 -4.38 2.30
C VAL A 43 7.68 -5.87 2.15
N PHE A 44 8.67 -6.61 1.68
CA PHE A 44 8.55 -8.06 1.51
C PHE A 44 9.20 -8.78 2.68
N GLU A 45 8.49 -9.74 3.28
CA GLU A 45 8.99 -10.50 4.44
C GLU A 45 9.85 -11.70 4.03
N THR A 46 9.63 -12.25 2.83
CA THR A 46 10.30 -13.46 2.32
C THR A 46 10.78 -13.29 0.87
N ALA A 47 11.79 -14.07 0.46
CA ALA A 47 12.32 -14.04 -0.91
C ALA A 47 11.33 -14.61 -1.93
N GLU A 48 10.53 -15.57 -1.49
CA GLU A 48 9.47 -16.23 -2.23
C GLU A 48 8.36 -15.23 -2.56
N GLU A 49 7.94 -14.42 -1.58
CA GLU A 49 6.92 -13.38 -1.78
C GLU A 49 7.32 -12.39 -2.87
N LYS A 50 8.58 -11.93 -2.85
CA LYS A 50 9.14 -11.06 -3.89
C LYS A 50 9.14 -11.73 -5.27
N SER A 51 9.42 -13.02 -5.32
CA SER A 51 9.41 -13.79 -6.57
C SER A 51 8.01 -13.94 -7.15
N VAL A 52 7.02 -14.24 -6.31
CA VAL A 52 5.59 -14.30 -6.68
C VAL A 52 5.10 -12.95 -7.16
N TYR A 53 5.43 -11.88 -6.42
CA TYR A 53 5.09 -10.52 -6.78
C TYR A 53 5.59 -10.19 -8.18
N LYS A 54 6.88 -10.44 -8.46
CA LYS A 54 7.50 -10.17 -9.76
C LYS A 54 6.82 -10.95 -10.89
N LYS A 55 6.56 -12.25 -10.71
CA LYS A 55 5.87 -13.09 -11.71
C LYS A 55 4.48 -12.54 -12.06
N LEU A 56 3.69 -12.18 -11.06
CA LEU A 56 2.35 -11.62 -11.27
C LEU A 56 2.39 -10.23 -11.89
N GLN A 57 3.37 -9.41 -11.47
CA GLN A 57 3.57 -8.07 -12.01
C GLN A 57 3.88 -8.10 -13.51
N GLU A 58 4.75 -9.01 -13.93
CA GLU A 58 5.16 -9.20 -15.32
C GLU A 58 4.03 -9.81 -16.18
N ALA A 59 3.30 -10.79 -15.66
CA ALA A 59 2.28 -11.51 -16.42
C ALA A 59 0.95 -10.74 -16.60
N LEU A 60 0.54 -9.95 -15.60
CA LEU A 60 -0.80 -9.36 -15.55
C LEU A 60 -0.84 -7.84 -15.56
N ASN A 61 0.33 -7.19 -15.46
CA ASN A 61 0.50 -5.73 -15.28
C ASN A 61 -0.64 -5.09 -14.44
N PRO A 62 -0.82 -5.56 -13.19
CA PRO A 62 -1.93 -5.12 -12.36
C PRO A 62 -1.79 -3.64 -11.97
N SER A 63 -2.94 -2.96 -11.83
CA SER A 63 -2.97 -1.61 -11.27
C SER A 63 -2.72 -1.62 -9.76
N HIS A 64 -3.04 -2.73 -9.09
CA HIS A 64 -2.73 -2.93 -7.68
C HIS A 64 -2.43 -4.41 -7.44
N LEU A 65 -1.29 -4.68 -6.81
CA LEU A 65 -0.83 -6.01 -6.45
C LEU A 65 -0.32 -5.98 -5.02
N SER A 66 -0.84 -6.89 -4.20
CA SER A 66 -0.37 -7.14 -2.84
C SER A 66 -0.22 -8.63 -2.66
N VAL A 67 0.95 -9.04 -2.20
CA VAL A 67 1.28 -10.41 -1.84
C VAL A 67 1.77 -10.33 -0.40
N HIS A 68 1.17 -11.11 0.48
CA HIS A 68 1.53 -11.15 1.89
C HIS A 68 1.58 -12.59 2.39
N ASP A 69 2.68 -12.97 3.04
CA ASP A 69 2.80 -14.23 3.77
C ASP A 69 1.92 -14.21 5.02
N ILE A 70 0.97 -15.15 5.11
CA ILE A 70 0.10 -15.33 6.29
C ILE A 70 0.51 -16.55 7.12
N SER A 71 1.62 -17.20 6.78
CA SER A 71 2.19 -18.31 7.53
C SER A 71 3.13 -17.88 8.66
N GLY A 72 3.36 -16.57 8.85
CA GLY A 72 4.23 -16.03 9.89
C GLY A 72 5.72 -16.18 9.56
N GLY A 73 6.10 -16.07 8.29
CA GLY A 73 7.50 -16.10 7.83
C GLY A 73 8.03 -17.48 7.45
N CYS A 74 7.18 -18.51 7.42
CA CYS A 74 7.54 -19.85 6.94
C CYS A 74 7.45 -19.97 5.40
N GLY A 75 6.79 -19.03 4.73
CA GLY A 75 6.60 -19.08 3.27
C GLY A 75 5.72 -20.23 2.79
N SER A 76 4.81 -20.71 3.65
CA SER A 76 3.94 -21.85 3.35
C SER A 76 2.51 -21.45 2.94
N MET A 77 2.09 -20.21 3.20
CA MET A 77 0.74 -19.76 2.92
C MET A 77 0.69 -18.28 2.59
N TYR A 78 0.05 -17.94 1.47
CA TYR A 78 0.04 -16.56 0.97
C TYR A 78 -1.37 -16.02 0.80
N ASN A 79 -1.52 -14.72 1.04
CA ASN A 79 -2.67 -13.94 0.65
C ASN A 79 -2.30 -13.02 -0.52
N ILE A 80 -2.96 -13.21 -1.66
CA ILE A 80 -2.68 -12.49 -2.89
C ILE A 80 -3.92 -11.70 -3.29
N VAL A 81 -3.77 -10.38 -3.38
CA VAL A 81 -4.79 -9.46 -3.87
C VAL A 81 -4.33 -8.85 -5.17
N VAL A 82 -5.07 -9.11 -6.25
CA VAL A 82 -4.74 -8.61 -7.58
C VAL A 82 -5.89 -7.80 -8.15
N LYS A 83 -5.60 -6.56 -8.55
CA LYS A 83 -6.51 -5.71 -9.31
C LYS A 83 -5.89 -5.41 -10.68
N SER A 84 -6.52 -5.88 -11.74
CA SER A 84 -6.05 -5.66 -13.11
C SER A 84 -7.22 -5.43 -14.07
N LYS A 85 -6.95 -4.69 -15.16
CA LYS A 85 -7.89 -4.48 -16.27
C LYS A 85 -8.09 -5.76 -17.08
N SER A 86 -7.10 -6.65 -17.12
CA SER A 86 -7.16 -7.96 -17.78
C SER A 86 -8.27 -8.87 -17.22
N PHE A 87 -8.79 -8.57 -16.04
CA PHE A 87 -9.87 -9.32 -15.41
C PHE A 87 -11.28 -8.84 -15.81
N ASN A 88 -11.40 -7.71 -16.51
CA ASN A 88 -12.69 -7.12 -16.84
C ASN A 88 -13.55 -8.04 -17.71
N GLU A 89 -12.93 -8.70 -18.69
CA GLU A 89 -13.56 -9.62 -19.64
C GLU A 89 -13.73 -11.05 -19.10
N LEU A 90 -13.20 -11.35 -17.91
CA LEU A 90 -13.20 -12.68 -17.32
C LEU A 90 -14.23 -12.80 -16.19
N THR A 91 -14.80 -14.00 -16.03
CA THR A 91 -15.56 -14.39 -14.84
C THR A 91 -14.61 -14.67 -13.68
N THR A 92 -15.08 -14.56 -12.44
CA THR A 92 -14.27 -14.80 -11.24
C THR A 92 -13.50 -16.12 -11.32
N ILE A 93 -14.17 -17.22 -11.67
CA ILE A 93 -13.52 -18.54 -11.82
C ILE A 93 -12.38 -18.50 -12.85
N LYS A 94 -12.58 -17.84 -14.00
CA LYS A 94 -11.55 -17.71 -15.03
C LYS A 94 -10.37 -16.87 -14.56
N GLN A 95 -10.61 -15.82 -13.77
CA GLN A 95 -9.54 -15.01 -13.17
C GLN A 95 -8.66 -15.86 -12.24
N HIS A 96 -9.28 -16.63 -11.33
CA HIS A 96 -8.53 -17.53 -10.45
C HIS A 96 -7.76 -18.59 -11.24
N LYS A 97 -8.37 -19.19 -12.28
CA LYS A 97 -7.67 -20.13 -13.16
C LYS A 97 -6.46 -19.51 -13.86
N LEU A 98 -6.58 -18.26 -14.32
CA LEU A 98 -5.49 -17.54 -14.97
C LEU A 98 -4.31 -17.34 -13.99
N VAL A 99 -4.59 -16.84 -12.78
CA VAL A 99 -3.56 -16.64 -11.75
C VAL A 99 -2.92 -17.97 -11.33
N ASN A 100 -3.73 -19.01 -11.10
CA ASN A 100 -3.23 -20.33 -10.75
C ASN A 100 -2.37 -20.95 -11.87
N SER A 101 -2.64 -20.63 -13.13
CA SER A 101 -1.82 -21.09 -14.25
C SER A 101 -0.44 -20.44 -14.26
N ILE A 102 -0.35 -19.16 -13.88
CA ILE A 102 0.91 -18.42 -13.76
C ILE A 102 1.72 -18.90 -12.54
N LEU A 103 1.05 -19.24 -11.44
CA LEU A 103 1.68 -19.64 -10.19
C LEU A 103 1.77 -21.16 -10.01
N LYS A 104 1.51 -21.95 -11.05
CA LYS A 104 1.40 -23.42 -10.94
C LYS A 104 2.64 -24.06 -10.30
N ASP A 105 3.83 -23.58 -10.67
CA ASP A 105 5.11 -24.11 -10.16
C ASP A 105 5.38 -23.76 -8.69
N GLU A 106 4.77 -22.69 -8.18
CA GLU A 106 4.91 -22.22 -6.80
C GLU A 106 3.84 -22.83 -5.89
N ILE A 107 2.59 -22.88 -6.36
CA ILE A 107 1.44 -23.41 -5.60
C ILE A 107 1.66 -24.85 -5.15
N GLY A 108 2.39 -25.67 -5.92
CA GLY A 108 2.70 -27.05 -5.52
C GLY A 108 3.55 -27.16 -4.26
N ARG A 109 4.24 -26.10 -3.86
CA ARG A 109 5.07 -26.06 -2.63
C ARG A 109 4.33 -25.47 -1.44
N TRP A 110 3.21 -24.78 -1.66
CA TRP A 110 2.48 -24.09 -0.61
C TRP A 110 1.41 -24.98 0.03
N HIS A 111 1.22 -24.83 1.34
CA HIS A 111 0.16 -25.50 2.08
C HIS A 111 -1.22 -24.89 1.76
N GLY A 112 -1.27 -23.61 1.39
CA GLY A 112 -2.51 -22.94 1.02
C GLY A 112 -2.30 -21.60 0.33
N LEU A 113 -3.34 -21.13 -0.34
CA LEU A 113 -3.34 -19.85 -1.04
C LEU A 113 -4.73 -19.20 -0.88
N GLN A 114 -4.75 -17.96 -0.39
CA GLN A 114 -5.93 -17.11 -0.44
C GLN A 114 -5.78 -16.12 -1.58
N LEU A 115 -6.57 -16.28 -2.64
CA LEU A 115 -6.54 -15.41 -3.81
C LEU A 115 -7.79 -14.54 -3.85
N SER A 116 -7.60 -13.23 -4.01
CA SER A 116 -8.66 -12.25 -4.23
C SER A 116 -8.41 -11.48 -5.51
N THR A 117 -9.28 -11.65 -6.51
CA THR A 117 -9.20 -10.90 -7.77
C THR A 117 -10.25 -9.80 -7.81
N LYS A 118 -9.87 -8.62 -8.29
CA LYS A 118 -10.75 -7.47 -8.48
C LYS A 118 -10.59 -6.90 -9.87
N LYS A 119 -11.72 -6.49 -10.45
CA LYS A 119 -11.77 -5.80 -11.75
C LYS A 119 -11.36 -4.34 -11.56
N ASP A 120 -10.54 -3.82 -12.47
CA ASP A 120 -10.20 -2.40 -12.54
C ASP A 120 -11.11 -1.73 -13.57
N LYS A 121 -12.22 -1.15 -13.08
CA LYS A 121 -13.27 -0.52 -13.91
C LYS A 121 -12.96 0.95 -14.17
#